data_AF-G5E292-F1
#
_entry.id   AF-G5E292-F1
#
_cell.length_a   1.000
_cell.length_b   1.000
_cell.length_c   1.000
_cell.angle_alpha   90.00
_cell.angle_beta   90.00
_cell.angle_gamma   90.00
#
_symmetry.space_group_name_H-M   'P 1'
#
loop_
_entity.id
_entity.type
_entity.pdbx_description
1 polymer ?
#
loop_
_entity_poly.entity_id
_entity_poly.type
_entity_poly.pdbx_seq_one_letter_code
_entity_poly.pdbx_strand_id
1 'polypeptide(L)' 'MIGCWLVSKDGKHEPIRLPHTETVLIGRGPETLITDRKCSRNQVQLKADCNKGYVKVKQIGTNPTSIDSEDIGN' A
#
# COMPACT_ATOMS: atom_id res chain seq x y z
N MET A 1 14.66 11.22 11.95
CA MET A 1 13.57 10.23 11.77
C MET A 1 13.66 9.72 10.34
N ILE A 2 13.73 8.41 10.12
CA ILE A 2 13.79 7.84 8.77
C ILE A 2 12.37 7.91 8.17
N GLY A 3 12.24 8.42 6.95
CA GLY A 3 10.97 8.45 6.24
C GLY A 3 10.64 7.08 5.65
N CYS A 4 9.37 6.66 5.75
CA CYS A 4 8.86 5.47 5.06
C CYS A 4 8.09 5.90 3.82
N TRP A 5 8.34 5.23 2.71
CA TRP A 5 7.79 5.55 1.40
C TRP A 5 7.37 4.26 0.69
N LEU A 6 6.17 4.27 0.11
CA LEU A 6 5.70 3.26 -0.81
C LEU A 6 6.20 3.62 -2.21
N VAL A 7 7.10 2.81 -2.75
CA VAL A 7 7.75 3.05 -4.04
C VAL A 7 7.13 2.14 -5.10
N SER A 8 6.72 2.74 -6.23
CA SER A 8 6.29 2.00 -7.42
C SER A 8 7.49 1.28 -8.05
N LYS A 9 7.43 -0.04 -8.14
CA LYS A 9 8.51 -0.86 -8.73
C LYS A 9 8.71 -0.55 -10.22
N ASP A 10 7.64 -0.21 -10.94
CA ASP A 10 7.66 0.15 -12.36
C ASP A 10 7.82 1.66 -12.60
N GLY A 11 7.99 2.46 -11.55
CA GLY A 11 8.23 3.91 -11.62
C GLY A 11 7.07 4.73 -12.20
N LYS A 12 5.85 4.18 -12.23
CA LYS A 12 4.70 4.86 -12.86
C LYS A 12 4.24 6.10 -12.10
N HIS A 13 4.39 6.11 -10.79
CA HIS A 13 3.98 7.23 -9.95
C HIS A 13 5.06 7.57 -8.92
N GLU A 14 5.01 8.80 -8.42
CA GLU A 14 5.91 9.28 -7.38
C GLU A 14 5.77 8.46 -6.08
N PRO A 15 6.84 8.35 -5.28
CA PRO A 15 6.78 7.67 -3.98
C PRO A 15 5.70 8.26 -3.07
N ILE A 16 4.85 7.40 -2.51
CA ILE A 16 3.77 7.81 -1.61
C ILE A 16 4.28 7.73 -0.17
N ARG A 17 4.15 8.82 0.59
CA ARG A 17 4.63 8.85 1.97
C ARG A 17 3.77 7.99 2.88
N LEU A 18 4.41 7.21 3.75
CA LEU A 18 3.77 6.47 4.82
C LEU A 18 4.19 7.09 6.17
N PRO A 19 3.36 7.94 6.79
CA PRO A 19 3.70 8.55 8.08
C PRO A 19 3.78 7.49 9.18
N HIS A 20 4.68 7.71 10.14
CA HIS A 20 4.88 6.76 11.24
C HIS A 20 3.59 6.63 12.07
N THR A 21 3.15 5.38 12.29
CA THR A 21 1.96 4.99 13.08
C THR A 21 0.61 5.46 12.56
N GLU A 22 0.57 6.19 11.45
CA GLU A 22 -0.66 6.59 10.78
C GLU A 22 -1.11 5.53 9.77
N THR A 23 -2.42 5.53 9.51
CA THR A 23 -3.04 4.65 8.55
C THR A 23 -3.15 5.36 7.20
N VAL A 24 -2.67 4.73 6.15
CA VAL A 24 -2.82 5.20 4.76
C VAL A 24 -3.61 4.16 3.97
N LEU A 25 -4.70 4.57 3.33
CA LEU A 25 -5.47 3.71 2.43
C LEU A 25 -4.93 3.85 1.01
N ILE A 26 -4.60 2.73 0.38
CA ILE A 26 -4.03 2.68 -0.96
C ILE A 26 -4.87 1.76 -1.85
N GLY A 27 -5.02 2.12 -3.11
CA GLY A 27 -5.75 1.32 -4.09
C GLY A 27 -5.83 2.04 -5.44
N ARG A 28 -6.87 1.74 -6.22
CA ARG A 28 -7.13 2.35 -7.53
C ARG A 28 -7.42 3.84 -7.42
N GLY A 29 -6.53 4.69 -7.93
CA GLY A 29 -6.72 6.14 -7.90
C GLY A 29 -5.57 6.91 -8.56
N PRO A 30 -5.66 8.26 -8.58
CA PRO A 30 -4.64 9.10 -9.20
C PRO A 30 -3.27 9.03 -8.50
N GLU A 31 -3.23 8.68 -7.21
CA GLU A 31 -1.96 8.55 -6.48
C GLU A 31 -1.12 7.35 -6.93
N THR A 32 -1.77 6.23 -7.25
CA THR A 32 -1.11 4.99 -7.69
C THR A 32 -1.12 4.80 -9.20
N LEU A 33 -1.90 5.62 -9.91
CA LEU A 33 -2.23 5.48 -11.33
C LEU A 33 -2.80 4.11 -11.73
N ILE A 34 -3.22 3.30 -10.75
CA ILE A 34 -3.92 2.06 -11.03
C ILE A 34 -5.31 2.43 -11.59
N THR A 35 -5.66 1.84 -12.73
CA THR A 35 -6.95 2.05 -13.41
C THR A 35 -7.80 0.77 -13.45
N ASP A 36 -7.21 -0.39 -13.17
CA ASP A 36 -7.90 -1.69 -13.19
C ASP A 36 -9.05 -1.72 -12.17
N ARG A 37 -10.27 -1.89 -12.67
CA ARG A 37 -11.51 -1.90 -11.88
C ARG A 37 -11.56 -3.04 -10.87
N LYS A 38 -10.78 -4.10 -11.03
CA LYS A 38 -10.63 -5.16 -10.02
C LYS A 38 -9.95 -4.65 -8.75
N CYS A 39 -9.08 -3.65 -8.85
CA CYS A 39 -8.49 -3.03 -7.67
C CYS A 39 -9.49 -2.05 -7.03
N SER A 40 -9.78 -2.25 -5.74
CA SER A 40 -10.60 -1.31 -4.96
C SER A 40 -9.90 0.04 -4.85
N ARG A 41 -10.66 1.13 -4.70
CA ARG A 41 -10.07 2.45 -4.37
C ARG A 41 -9.35 2.40 -3.01
N ASN A 42 -9.85 1.57 -2.10
CA ASN A 42 -9.27 1.26 -0.80
C ASN A 42 -8.93 -0.25 -0.80
N GLN A 43 -7.86 -0.63 -1.49
CA GLN A 43 -7.47 -2.04 -1.64
C GLN A 43 -6.73 -2.55 -0.41
N VAL A 44 -5.82 -1.74 0.13
CA VAL A 44 -5.05 -2.04 1.33
C VAL A 44 -5.01 -0.86 2.29
N GLN A 45 -4.88 -1.20 3.56
CA GLN A 45 -4.52 -0.29 4.63
C GLN A 45 -3.06 -0.52 5.01
N LEU A 46 -2.24 0.52 4.95
CA LEU A 46 -0.83 0.49 5.30
C LEU A 46 -0.59 1.28 6.59
N LYS A 47 0.24 0.74 7.49
CA LYS A 47 0.68 1.44 8.69
C LYS A 47 2.17 1.19 8.95
N ALA A 48 2.96 2.25 8.84
CA ALA A 48 4.41 2.16 8.99
C ALA A 48 4.87 2.21 10.46
N ASP A 49 5.72 1.27 10.86
CA ASP A 49 6.49 1.31 12.10
C ASP A 49 7.94 1.64 11.76
N CYS A 50 8.24 2.92 11.54
CA CYS A 50 9.57 3.39 11.16
C CYS A 50 10.65 3.10 12.21
N ASN A 51 10.27 2.87 13.47
CA ASN A 51 11.22 2.49 14.52
C ASN A 51 11.66 1.02 14.37
N LYS A 52 10.77 0.16 13.89
CA LYS A 52 11.04 -1.28 13.69
C LYS A 52 11.34 -1.66 12.23
N GLY A 53 11.17 -0.74 11.29
CA GLY A 53 11.53 -0.93 9.89
C GLY A 53 10.55 -1.80 9.09
N TYR A 54 9.27 -1.86 9.46
CA TYR A 54 8.26 -2.60 8.70
C TYR A 54 6.97 -1.81 8.51
N VAL A 55 6.13 -2.27 7.58
CA VAL A 55 4.79 -1.74 7.33
C VAL A 55 3.78 -2.87 7.56
N LYS A 56 2.76 -2.63 8.39
CA LYS A 56 1.62 -3.54 8.48
C LYS A 56 0.74 -3.33 7.27
N VAL A 57 0.42 -4.41 6.58
CA VAL A 57 -0.52 -4.43 5.46
C VAL A 57 -1.78 -5.14 5.93
N LYS A 58 -2.94 -4.53 5.69
CA LYS A 58 -4.24 -5.17 5.88
C LYS A 58 -5.04 -5.04 4.59
N GLN A 59 -5.51 -6.16 4.04
CA GLN A 59 -6.39 -6.14 2.89
C GLN A 59 -7.77 -5.58 3.27
N ILE A 60 -8.31 -4.72 2.41
CA ILE A 60 -9.64 -4.11 2.57
C ILE A 60 -10.51 -4.40 1.34
N GLY A 61 -9.90 -4.45 0.15
CA GLY A 61 -10.58 -4.78 -1.09
C GLY A 61 -10.97 -6.25 -1.18
N THR A 62 -12.02 -6.53 -1.96
CA THR A 62 -12.54 -7.89 -2.16
C THR A 62 -11.59 -8.79 -2.94
N ASN A 63 -10.90 -8.24 -3.95
CA ASN A 63 -9.97 -9.02 -4.75
C ASN A 63 -8.65 -9.23 -3.99
N PRO A 64 -7.95 -10.37 -4.21
CA PRO A 64 -6.75 -10.71 -3.47
C PRO A 64 -5.64 -9.66 -3.57
N THR A 65 -4.89 -9.53 -2.48
CA THR A 65 -3.60 -8.82 -2.43
C THR A 65 -2.55 -9.83 -2.01
N SER A 66 -1.34 -9.72 -2.54
CA SER A 66 -0.26 -10.64 -2.22
C SER A 66 1.06 -9.92 -1.90
N ILE A 67 1.91 -10.60 -1.12
CA ILE A 67 3.31 -10.23 -0.85
C ILE A 67 4.14 -11.42 -1.32
N ASP A 68 5.10 -11.21 -2.22
CA ASP A 68 5.93 -12.27 -2.80
C ASP A 68 5.13 -13.45 -3.39
N SER A 69 3.96 -13.14 -3.97
CA SER A 69 2.98 -14.10 -4.52
C SER A 69 2.20 -14.92 -3.49
N GLU A 70 2.39 -14.66 -2.20
CA GLU A 70 1.55 -15.21 -1.14
C GLU A 70 0.39 -14.27 -0.85
N ASP A 71 -0.84 -14.79 -0.97
CA ASP A 71 -2.05 -14.01 -0.71
C ASP A 71 -2.17 -13.66 0.78
N ILE A 72 -2.33 -12.37 1.07
CA ILE A 72 -2.48 -11.83 2.44
C ILE A 72 -3.95 -11.76 2.89
N GLY A 73 -4.81 -12.59 2.30
CA GLY A 73 -6.26 -12.59 2.50
C GLY A 73 -6.68 -12.59 3.98
N ASN A 74 -7.93 -12.13 4.23
CA ASN A 74 -8.52 -11.88 5.55
C ASN A 74 -8.31 -12.98 6.59
#